data_AF-A0A0F9AG07-F1
#
_entry.id   AF-A0A0F9AG07-F1
#
_cell.length_a   1.000
_cell.length_b   1.000
_cell.length_c   1.000
_cell.angle_alpha   90.00
_cell.angle_beta   90.00
_cell.angle_gamma   90.00
#
_symmetry.space_group_name_H-M   'P 1'
#
loop_
_entity.id
_entity.type
_entity.pdbx_description
1 polymer ?
#
loop_
_entity_poly.entity_id
_entity_poly.type
_entity_poly.pdbx_seq_one_letter_code
_entity_poly.pdbx_strand_id
1 'polypeptide(L)'
;MQLDKIDYSFCPNHRETMMALARVNLSGQEWRMVTALLNQTDGYVREEDEISTSFWQTITLISRQNVGKVLTSLIEQGVINKEVREEKAYYRLKHPNDWPLEVFGPQQISKRALAQSRAFLVKTKAKERPQFVWLKRLLDTYGSEKRIQSETVS
;
A
#
# COMPACT_ATOMS: atom_id res chain seq x y z
N MET A 1 9.55 -12.37 35.22
CA MET A 1 9.51 -12.21 33.75
C MET A 1 10.39 -11.01 33.41
N GLN A 2 11.65 -11.24 33.07
CA GLN A 2 12.51 -10.19 32.52
C GLN A 2 12.02 -9.96 31.08
N LEU A 3 11.59 -8.74 30.77
CA LEU A 3 11.39 -8.34 29.38
C LEU A 3 12.78 -8.13 28.80
N ASP A 4 13.23 -9.07 27.97
CA ASP A 4 14.44 -8.87 27.20
C ASP A 4 14.32 -7.57 26.42
N LYS A 5 15.37 -6.75 26.49
CA LYS A 5 15.43 -5.48 25.79
C LYS A 5 15.53 -5.79 24.31
N ILE A 6 14.39 -5.75 23.60
CA ILE A 6 14.33 -5.93 22.15
C ILE A 6 15.15 -4.81 21.52
N ASP A 7 16.21 -5.16 20.79
CA ASP A 7 16.98 -4.21 20.01
C ASP A 7 16.18 -3.86 18.75
N TYR A 8 15.48 -2.73 18.80
CA TYR A 8 14.66 -2.27 17.68
C TYR A 8 15.57 -1.71 16.59
N SER A 9 15.52 -2.33 15.41
CA SER A 9 16.00 -1.70 14.18
C SER A 9 14.89 -0.83 13.60
N PHE A 10 15.19 0.46 13.38
CA PHE A 10 14.28 1.37 12.69
C PHE A 10 14.63 1.40 11.21
N CYS A 11 13.69 0.99 10.37
CA CYS A 11 13.78 1.17 8.93
C CYS A 11 13.07 2.47 8.51
N PRO A 12 13.65 3.24 7.56
CA PRO A 12 12.91 4.32 6.93
C PRO A 12 11.73 3.72 6.17
N ASN A 13 10.55 4.33 6.31
CA ASN A 13 9.39 3.99 5.49
C ASN A 13 8.93 5.25 4.77
N HIS A 14 8.58 5.11 3.50
CA HIS A 14 7.95 6.17 2.73
C HIS A 14 6.60 6.56 3.35
N ARG A 15 6.53 7.74 3.98
CA ARG A 15 5.35 8.18 4.74
C ARG A 15 4.09 8.18 3.89
N GLU A 16 4.19 8.64 2.65
CA GLU A 16 3.14 8.65 1.64
C GLU A 16 2.66 7.25 1.27
N THR A 17 3.58 6.29 1.16
CA THR A 17 3.28 4.88 0.91
C THR A 17 2.49 4.29 2.06
N MET A 18 2.94 4.50 3.31
CA MET A 18 2.21 4.03 4.48
C MET A 18 0.82 4.66 4.59
N MET A 19 0.66 5.93 4.21
CA MET A 19 -0.64 6.60 4.17
C MET A 19 -1.56 6.02 3.09
N ALA A 20 -1.02 5.68 1.91
CA ALA A 20 -1.78 5.06 0.84
C ALA A 20 -2.18 3.62 1.20
N LEU A 21 -1.26 2.86 1.79
CA LEU A 21 -1.51 1.52 2.31
C LEU A 21 -2.58 1.51 3.41
N ALA A 22 -2.66 2.54 4.25
CA ALA A 22 -3.75 2.65 5.22
C ALA A 22 -5.15 2.75 4.58
N ARG A 23 -5.25 3.00 3.27
CA ARG A 23 -6.50 3.13 2.52
C ARG A 23 -6.66 2.13 1.39
N VAL A 24 -5.64 1.34 1.07
CA VAL A 24 -5.74 0.39 -0.03
C VAL A 24 -6.67 -0.76 0.37
N ASN A 25 -7.46 -1.26 -0.58
CA ASN A 25 -8.33 -2.41 -0.37
C ASN A 25 -7.58 -3.71 -0.73
N LEU A 26 -6.64 -4.09 0.13
CA LEU A 26 -5.92 -5.36 0.01
C LEU A 26 -6.52 -6.43 0.92
N SER A 27 -6.54 -7.67 0.45
CA SER A 27 -6.78 -8.83 1.28
C SER A 27 -5.66 -9.02 2.32
N GLY A 28 -5.93 -9.81 3.36
CA GLY A 28 -4.93 -10.08 4.40
C GLY A 28 -3.65 -10.75 3.88
N GLN A 29 -3.73 -11.57 2.81
CA GLN A 29 -2.56 -12.20 2.20
C GLN A 29 -1.73 -11.21 1.37
N GLU A 30 -2.41 -10.35 0.61
CA GLU A 30 -1.77 -9.26 -0.14
C GLU A 30 -1.05 -8.29 0.80
N TRP A 31 -1.69 -7.92 1.91
CA TRP A 31 -1.09 -7.07 2.92
C TRP A 31 0.20 -7.65 3.51
N ARG A 32 0.21 -8.95 3.82
CA ARG A 32 1.41 -9.66 4.30
C ARG A 32 2.53 -9.61 3.28
N MET A 33 2.23 -9.83 2.00
CA MET A 33 3.24 -9.77 0.94
C MET A 33 3.80 -8.37 0.74
N VAL A 34 2.95 -7.34 0.70
CA VAL A 34 3.40 -5.95 0.57
C VAL A 34 4.27 -5.53 1.74
N THR A 35 3.90 -5.94 2.96
CA THR A 35 4.70 -5.65 4.16
C THR A 35 6.06 -6.36 4.12
N ALA A 36 6.09 -7.63 3.72
CA ALA A 36 7.33 -8.38 3.55
C ALA A 36 8.21 -7.77 2.45
N LEU A 37 7.61 -7.28 1.35
CA LEU A 37 8.32 -6.57 0.30
C LEU A 37 8.94 -5.27 0.80
N LEU A 38 8.17 -4.42 1.48
CA LEU A 38 8.66 -3.16 2.06
C LEU A 38 9.81 -3.39 3.03
N ASN A 39 9.69 -4.42 3.89
CA ASN A 39 10.79 -4.77 4.78
C ASN A 39 12.04 -5.21 4.01
N GLN A 40 11.86 -5.88 2.88
CA GLN A 40 13.00 -6.25 2.05
C GLN A 40 13.57 -5.09 1.24
N THR A 41 12.77 -4.13 0.79
CA THR A 41 13.27 -2.98 0.01
C THR A 41 13.73 -1.86 0.92
N ASP A 42 12.78 -1.17 1.57
CA ASP A 42 13.01 0.03 2.37
C ASP A 42 13.84 -0.29 3.62
N GLY A 43 13.63 -1.49 4.19
CA GLY A 43 14.41 -2.00 5.31
C GLY A 43 15.91 -2.17 5.02
N TYR A 44 16.27 -2.31 3.74
CA TYR A 44 17.66 -2.42 3.28
C TYR A 44 18.06 -1.26 2.34
N VAL A 45 17.25 -0.20 2.27
CA VAL A 45 17.49 1.01 1.47
C VAL A 45 17.77 0.70 -0.01
N ARG A 46 16.95 -0.18 -0.60
CA ARG A 46 17.00 -0.54 -2.03
C ARG A 46 15.62 -0.37 -2.67
N GLU A 47 15.60 -0.01 -3.95
CA GLU A 47 14.34 0.23 -4.68
C GLU A 47 13.57 -1.06 -4.99
N GLU A 48 14.29 -2.17 -5.16
CA GLU A 48 13.74 -3.49 -5.49
C GLU A 48 14.61 -4.59 -4.88
N ASP A 49 14.07 -5.80 -4.82
CA ASP A 49 14.82 -6.97 -4.33
C ASP A 49 14.55 -8.22 -5.17
N GLU A 50 15.58 -9.07 -5.28
CA GLU A 50 15.49 -10.42 -5.80
C GLU A 50 14.81 -11.31 -4.75
N ILE A 51 13.59 -11.77 -5.03
CA ILE A 51 12.83 -12.57 -4.06
C ILE A 51 12.34 -13.86 -4.68
N SER A 52 12.85 -14.98 -4.19
CA SER A 52 12.42 -16.31 -4.59
C SER A 52 11.04 -16.68 -4.02
N THR A 53 10.34 -17.59 -4.70
CA THR A 53 9.06 -18.11 -4.21
C THR A 53 9.18 -18.75 -2.83
N SER A 54 10.26 -19.49 -2.55
CA SER A 54 10.48 -20.10 -1.25
C SER A 54 10.67 -19.05 -0.14
N PHE A 55 11.35 -17.95 -0.42
CA PHE A 55 11.48 -16.84 0.52
C PHE A 55 10.10 -16.28 0.92
N TRP A 56 9.22 -16.02 -0.07
CA TRP A 56 7.85 -15.56 0.19
C TRP A 56 7.10 -16.52 1.12
N GLN A 57 7.19 -17.83 0.87
CA GLN A 57 6.53 -18.83 1.71
C GLN A 57 7.06 -18.80 3.14
N THR A 58 8.38 -18.73 3.31
CA THR A 58 9.02 -18.72 4.62
C THR A 58 8.56 -17.52 5.45
N ILE A 59 8.54 -16.32 4.87
CA ILE A 59 8.26 -15.10 5.63
C ILE A 59 6.75 -14.84 5.82
N THR A 60 5.91 -15.23 4.86
CA THR A 60 4.46 -14.94 4.90
C THR A 60 3.61 -16.12 5.38
N LEU A 61 4.19 -17.32 5.42
CA LEU A 61 3.52 -18.60 5.65
C LEU A 61 2.37 -18.90 4.67
N ILE A 62 2.41 -18.29 3.48
CA ILE A 62 1.46 -18.54 2.40
C ILE A 62 1.91 -19.80 1.63
N SER A 63 0.96 -20.65 1.22
CA SER A 63 1.27 -21.85 0.42
C SER A 63 1.83 -21.46 -0.96
N ARG A 64 2.68 -22.33 -1.55
CA ARG A 64 3.35 -22.05 -2.84
C ARG A 64 2.36 -21.66 -3.96
N GLN A 65 1.24 -22.38 -4.02
CA GLN A 65 0.18 -22.13 -5.01
C GLN A 65 -0.46 -20.76 -4.82
N ASN A 66 -0.68 -20.36 -3.56
CA ASN A 66 -1.28 -19.06 -3.24
C ASN A 66 -0.27 -17.92 -3.40
N VAL A 67 1.04 -18.15 -3.19
CA VAL A 67 2.06 -17.14 -3.42
C VAL A 67 1.99 -16.61 -4.86
N GLY A 68 1.94 -17.51 -5.84
CA GLY A 68 1.80 -17.12 -7.25
C GLY A 68 0.52 -16.33 -7.53
N LYS A 69 -0.61 -16.76 -6.97
CA LYS A 69 -1.90 -16.08 -7.13
C LYS A 69 -1.90 -14.68 -6.54
N VAL A 70 -1.39 -14.52 -5.32
CA VAL A 70 -1.35 -13.23 -4.60
C VAL A 70 -0.40 -12.26 -5.30
N LEU A 71 0.78 -12.72 -5.74
CA LEU A 71 1.70 -11.88 -6.52
C LEU A 71 1.08 -11.43 -7.84
N THR A 72 0.40 -12.34 -8.54
CA THR A 72 -0.31 -12.02 -9.79
C THR A 72 -1.38 -10.96 -9.54
N SER A 73 -2.21 -11.14 -8.51
CA SER A 73 -3.23 -10.16 -8.09
C SER A 73 -2.63 -8.78 -7.80
N LEU A 74 -1.54 -8.70 -7.04
CA LEU A 74 -0.88 -7.43 -6.72
C LEU A 74 -0.27 -6.73 -7.95
N ILE A 75 0.24 -7.51 -8.92
CA ILE A 75 0.78 -6.99 -10.18
C ILE A 75 -0.37 -6.47 -11.06
N GLU A 76 -1.45 -7.24 -11.19
CA GLU A 76 -2.64 -6.87 -11.96
C GLU A 76 -3.35 -5.63 -11.40
N GLN A 77 -3.43 -5.51 -10.07
CA GLN A 77 -3.90 -4.31 -9.37
C GLN A 77 -2.93 -3.11 -9.52
N GLY A 78 -1.72 -3.33 -10.04
CA GLY A 78 -0.73 -2.29 -10.23
C GLY A 78 -0.11 -1.77 -8.93
N VAL A 79 -0.13 -2.54 -7.85
CA VAL A 79 0.47 -2.16 -6.55
C VAL A 79 1.98 -2.42 -6.57
N ILE A 80 2.39 -3.56 -7.11
CA ILE A 80 3.80 -3.94 -7.23
C ILE A 80 4.21 -4.06 -8.70
N ASN A 81 5.52 -4.00 -8.94
CA ASN A 81 6.14 -4.40 -10.20
C ASN A 81 6.95 -5.68 -9.98
N LYS A 82 7.02 -6.47 -11.05
CA LYS A 82 7.92 -7.62 -11.16
C LYS A 82 8.74 -7.47 -12.43
N GLU A 83 10.05 -7.63 -12.31
CA GLU A 83 10.97 -7.73 -13.43
C GLU A 83 11.70 -9.07 -13.37
N VAL A 84 12.00 -9.66 -14.52
CA VAL A 84 12.78 -10.90 -14.60
C VAL A 84 14.09 -10.60 -15.31
N ARG A 85 15.21 -10.81 -14.62
CA ARG A 85 16.57 -10.62 -15.14
C ARG A 85 17.38 -11.87 -14.81
N GLU A 86 18.08 -12.45 -15.78
CA GLU A 86 18.94 -13.63 -15.55
C GLU A 86 18.21 -14.77 -14.78
N GLU A 87 16.97 -15.07 -15.19
CA GLU A 87 16.08 -16.07 -14.55
C GLU A 87 15.65 -15.77 -13.11
N LYS A 88 16.00 -14.60 -12.58
CA LYS A 88 15.68 -14.14 -11.23
C LYS A 88 14.55 -13.12 -11.27
N ALA A 89 13.69 -13.15 -10.26
CA ALA A 89 12.55 -12.26 -10.15
C ALA A 89 12.82 -11.14 -9.14
N TYR A 90 12.80 -9.90 -9.64
CA TYR A 90 12.95 -8.69 -8.86
C TYR A 90 11.58 -8.06 -8.62
N TYR A 91 11.30 -7.67 -7.39
CA TYR A 91 10.03 -7.07 -6.99
C TYR A 91 10.26 -5.71 -6.35
N ARG A 92 9.34 -4.78 -6.63
CA ARG A 92 9.28 -3.47 -5.97
C ARG A 92 7.86 -3.01 -5.78
N LEU A 93 7.62 -2.23 -4.74
CA LEU A 93 6.37 -1.52 -4.56
C LEU A 93 6.35 -0.30 -5.50
N LYS A 94 5.25 -0.07 -6.22
CA LYS A 94 5.09 1.14 -7.01
C LYS A 94 4.82 2.33 -6.10
N HIS A 95 5.21 3.53 -6.55
CA HIS A 95 4.82 4.74 -5.85
C HIS A 95 3.28 4.89 -5.87
N PRO A 96 2.63 5.31 -4.76
CA PRO A 96 1.17 5.39 -4.68
C PRO A 96 0.46 6.24 -5.75
N ASN A 97 1.17 7.21 -6.33
CA ASN A 97 0.65 8.01 -7.45
C ASN A 97 0.39 7.18 -8.72
N ASP A 98 1.09 6.07 -8.87
CA ASP A 98 1.00 5.18 -10.02
C ASP A 98 -0.04 4.07 -9.78
N TRP A 99 -0.64 4.02 -8.59
CA TRP A 99 -1.69 3.06 -8.30
C TRP A 99 -3.01 3.46 -8.98
N PRO A 100 -3.74 2.51 -9.59
CA PRO A 100 -5.10 2.74 -10.06
C PRO A 100 -6.02 3.18 -8.92
N LEU A 101 -7.05 3.97 -9.19
CA LEU A 101 -7.95 4.44 -8.11
C LEU A 101 -8.83 3.32 -7.55
N GLU A 102 -9.07 2.30 -8.38
CA GLU A 102 -9.87 1.13 -8.10
C GLU A 102 -9.29 0.31 -6.95
N VAL A 103 -7.97 0.36 -6.75
CA VAL A 103 -7.28 -0.38 -5.70
C VAL A 103 -7.62 0.13 -4.29
N PHE A 104 -8.08 1.38 -4.17
CA PHE A 104 -8.54 1.91 -2.88
C PHE A 104 -9.95 1.40 -2.51
N GLY A 105 -10.64 0.77 -3.47
CA GLY A 105 -11.95 0.16 -3.28
C GLY A 105 -13.07 1.13 -2.89
N PRO A 106 -14.33 0.66 -2.89
CA PRO A 106 -15.44 1.41 -2.32
C PRO A 106 -15.33 1.35 -0.78
N GLN A 107 -14.88 2.44 -0.18
CA GLN A 107 -14.92 2.59 1.29
C GLN A 107 -16.15 3.39 1.71
N GLN A 108 -16.79 2.99 2.81
CA GLN A 108 -17.74 3.86 3.49
C GLN A 108 -16.96 4.99 4.13
N ILE A 109 -17.06 6.18 3.54
CA ILE A 109 -16.36 7.38 4.03
C ILE A 109 -17.40 8.41 4.47
N SER A 110 -17.32 8.82 5.73
CA SER A 110 -18.17 9.89 6.24
C SER A 110 -17.82 11.24 5.60
N LYS A 111 -18.82 12.13 5.49
CA LYS A 111 -18.61 13.51 5.01
C LYS A 111 -17.54 14.24 5.82
N ARG A 112 -17.48 13.98 7.13
CA ARG A 112 -16.49 14.55 8.04
C ARG A 112 -15.07 14.09 7.69
N ALA A 113 -14.86 12.81 7.44
CA ALA A 113 -13.55 12.27 7.07
C ALA A 113 -13.06 12.82 5.71
N LEU A 114 -13.98 13.01 4.75
CA LEU A 114 -13.66 13.67 3.47
C LEU A 114 -13.25 15.13 3.69
N ALA A 115 -14.02 15.89 4.48
CA ALA A 115 -13.70 17.29 4.79
C ALA A 115 -12.34 17.44 5.48
N GLN A 116 -12.06 16.59 6.46
CA GLN A 116 -10.77 16.56 7.15
C GLN A 116 -9.61 16.21 6.19
N SER A 117 -9.80 15.23 5.30
CA SER A 117 -8.79 14.86 4.30
C SER A 117 -8.51 16.01 3.32
N ARG A 118 -9.55 16.73 2.88
CA ARG A 118 -9.39 17.93 2.03
C ARG A 118 -8.67 19.06 2.77
N ALA A 119 -9.04 19.32 4.02
CA ALA A 119 -8.38 20.33 4.85
C ALA A 119 -6.90 19.99 5.09
N PHE A 120 -6.57 18.71 5.29
CA PHE A 120 -5.19 18.23 5.38
C PHE A 120 -4.40 18.58 4.13
N LEU A 121 -4.95 18.34 2.93
CA LEU A 121 -4.27 18.66 1.67
C LEU A 121 -4.00 20.16 1.49
N VAL A 122 -4.92 21.02 1.93
CA VAL A 122 -4.75 22.48 1.88
C VAL A 122 -3.70 22.93 2.90
N LYS A 123 -3.83 22.51 4.16
CA LYS A 123 -2.96 22.96 5.28
C LYS A 123 -1.50 22.59 5.08
N THR A 124 -1.24 21.40 4.53
CA THR A 124 0.14 20.91 4.35
C THR A 124 0.82 21.45 3.09
N LYS A 125 0.15 22.33 2.33
CA LYS A 125 0.45 22.60 0.92
C LYS A 125 0.57 21.29 0.10
N ALA A 126 -0.02 20.19 0.56
CA ALA A 126 0.10 18.90 -0.13
C ALA A 126 -0.60 18.91 -1.50
N LYS A 127 -1.51 19.85 -1.74
CA LYS A 127 -2.02 20.14 -3.10
C LYS A 127 -0.91 20.46 -4.11
N GLU A 128 0.21 21.03 -3.67
CA GLU A 128 1.37 21.41 -4.49
C GLU A 128 2.48 20.34 -4.42
N ARG A 129 2.35 19.36 -3.52
CA ARG A 129 3.36 18.33 -3.30
C ARG A 129 3.09 17.13 -4.22
N PRO A 130 4.04 16.73 -5.07
CA PRO A 130 3.83 15.66 -6.03
C PRO A 130 3.49 14.32 -5.36
N GLN A 131 3.96 14.05 -4.15
CA GLN A 131 3.75 12.77 -3.45
C GLN A 131 2.29 12.48 -3.01
N PHE A 132 1.37 13.47 -3.03
CA PHE A 132 -0.03 13.29 -2.61
C PHE A 132 -1.04 13.38 -3.76
N VAL A 133 -0.58 13.25 -5.00
CA VAL A 133 -1.45 13.28 -6.18
C VAL A 133 -2.50 12.16 -6.13
N TRP A 134 -2.15 10.97 -5.64
CA TRP A 134 -3.10 9.87 -5.44
C TRP A 134 -4.28 10.28 -4.54
N LEU A 135 -4.01 10.95 -3.41
CA LEU A 135 -5.02 11.33 -2.43
C LEU A 135 -5.94 12.41 -2.99
N LYS A 136 -5.38 13.34 -3.78
CA LYS A 136 -6.17 14.35 -4.49
C LYS A 136 -7.12 13.69 -5.49
N ARG A 137 -6.61 12.82 -6.38
CA ARG A 137 -7.40 12.09 -7.39
C ARG A 137 -8.54 11.29 -6.73
N LEU A 138 -8.22 10.61 -5.63
CA LEU A 138 -9.19 9.82 -4.86
C LEU A 138 -10.32 10.70 -4.28
N LEU A 139 -9.97 11.82 -3.63
CA LEU A 139 -10.96 12.73 -3.05
C LEU A 139 -11.84 13.40 -4.12
N ASP A 140 -11.27 13.74 -5.28
CA ASP A 140 -12.02 14.33 -6.37
C ASP A 140 -13.07 13.36 -6.92
N THR A 141 -12.73 12.06 -7.00
CA THR A 141 -13.67 10.99 -7.37
C THR A 141 -14.87 10.95 -6.42
N TYR A 142 -14.62 10.95 -5.10
CA TYR A 142 -15.68 11.00 -4.06
C TYR A 142 -16.51 12.29 -4.07
N GLY A 143 -15.98 13.39 -4.63
CA GLY A 143 -16.72 14.64 -4.79
C GLY A 143 -17.63 14.66 -6.02
N SER A 144 -17.26 13.90 -7.06
CA SER A 144 -17.99 13.83 -8.33
C SER A 144 -19.10 12.77 -8.35
N GLU A 145 -18.90 11.66 -7.64
CA GLU A 145 -19.90 10.59 -7.53
C GLU A 145 -20.77 10.81 -6.29
N LYS A 146 -22.09 10.64 -6.41
CA LYS A 146 -23.04 10.49 -5.28
C LYS A 146 -22.79 9.20 -4.48
N ARG A 147 -21.54 8.86 -4.17
CA ARG A 147 -21.11 7.72 -3.34
C ARG A 147 -21.01 8.05 -1.85
N ILE A 148 -21.57 9.18 -1.43
CA ILE A 148 -21.78 9.46 -0.02
C ILE A 148 -23.07 8.72 0.38
N GLN A 149 -22.96 7.46 0.77
CA GLN A 149 -24.04 6.82 1.52
C GLN A 149 -24.24 7.64 2.80
N SER A 150 -25.41 8.26 2.91
CA SER A 150 -25.85 8.94 4.10
C SER A 150 -25.85 7.96 5.26
N GLU A 151 -25.09 8.27 6.32
CA GLU A 151 -25.33 7.73 7.65
C GLU A 151 -26.83 7.97 7.94
N THR A 152 -27.61 6.90 7.85
CA THR A 152 -28.99 6.92 8.33
C THR A 152 -28.86 6.61 9.81
N VAL A 153 -29.17 7.63 10.61
CA VAL A 153 -29.33 7.55 12.06
C VAL A 153 -30.18 6.33 12.40
N SER A 154 -29.73 5.52 13.36
CA SER A 154 -30.58 4.65 14.17
C SER A 154 -30.29 4.94 15.62
#